data_AF-A0A7C3VN49-F1
#
_entry.id   AF-A0A7C3VN49-F1
#
_cell.length_a   1.000
_cell.length_b   1.000
_cell.length_c   1.000
_cell.angle_alpha   90.00
_cell.angle_beta   90.00
_cell.angle_gamma   90.00
#
_symmetry.space_group_name_H-M   'P 1'
#
loop_
_entity.id
_entity.type
_entity.pdbx_description
1 polymer ?
#
loop_
_entity_poly.entity_id
_entity_poly.type
_entity_poly.pdbx_seq_one_letter_code
_entity_poly.pdbx_strand_id
1 'polypeptide(L)'
;MIDISFLKTLDRFSLIVNKHLTSNYVGERRTSFLGKGLIFRDYSSYAPGEDYRMIDWKVFARTDRLVIKKHEEERNLTVHVIADFSASMNFGEPIKKSDYAAMLGIGFAYLAMKNNERFVMSTFAERLELFRPKKGRKQLAAMVDYLNEKKAKGMTNFEESLGRYKKIIGSRSLVIIISDFLYDVNEIKATLSRF
;
A
#
# COMPACT_ATOMS: atom_id res chain seq x y z
N MET A 1 -15.69 20.41 6.20
CA MET A 1 -14.26 20.37 5.82
C MET A 1 -13.57 19.41 6.75
N ILE A 2 -12.79 18.49 6.22
CA ILE A 2 -12.06 17.48 6.98
C ILE A 2 -11.00 18.17 7.83
N ASP A 3 -11.10 18.04 9.15
CA ASP A 3 -10.08 18.52 10.07
C ASP A 3 -8.83 17.62 9.96
N ILE A 4 -7.65 18.22 9.91
CA ILE A 4 -6.35 17.53 9.79
C ILE A 4 -5.66 17.41 11.16
N SER A 5 -6.20 18.03 12.21
CA SER A 5 -5.62 18.02 13.56
C SER A 5 -5.35 16.60 14.08
N PHE A 6 -6.22 15.64 13.71
CA PHE A 6 -6.09 14.24 14.10
C PHE A 6 -4.82 13.57 13.56
N LEU A 7 -4.22 14.06 12.47
CA LEU A 7 -2.99 13.46 11.93
C LEU A 7 -1.83 13.51 12.93
N LYS A 8 -1.75 14.53 13.78
CA LYS A 8 -0.76 14.59 14.87
C LYS A 8 -0.94 13.44 15.86
N THR A 9 -2.19 13.05 16.13
CA THR A 9 -2.46 11.90 17.01
C THR A 9 -2.02 10.58 16.37
N LEU A 10 -1.84 10.56 15.04
CA LEU A 10 -1.32 9.40 14.33
C LEU A 10 0.21 9.25 14.44
N ASP A 11 0.92 10.25 14.97
CA ASP A 11 2.39 10.18 15.12
C ASP A 11 2.86 9.06 16.05
N ARG A 12 2.01 8.59 16.96
CA ARG A 12 2.31 7.44 17.83
C ARG A 12 2.14 6.09 17.13
N PHE A 13 1.55 6.06 15.95
CA PHE A 13 1.35 4.84 15.18
C PHE A 13 2.40 4.71 14.07
N SER A 14 2.66 3.47 13.69
CA SER A 14 3.44 3.10 12.52
C SER A 14 2.62 2.12 11.70
N LEU A 15 2.65 2.27 10.37
CA LEU A 15 2.06 1.29 9.47
C LEU A 15 2.98 0.06 9.42
N ILE A 16 2.80 -0.87 10.36
CA ILE A 16 3.54 -2.12 10.35
C ILE A 16 2.81 -3.10 9.44
N VAL A 17 3.22 -3.16 8.16
CA VAL A 17 2.72 -4.18 7.24
C VAL A 17 3.54 -5.45 7.41
N ASN A 18 3.35 -6.12 8.55
CA ASN A 18 3.90 -7.44 8.80
C ASN A 18 2.98 -8.50 8.19
N LYS A 19 2.97 -8.63 6.85
CA LYS A 19 2.43 -9.85 6.28
C LYS A 19 3.48 -10.95 6.43
N HIS A 20 3.31 -11.75 7.48
CA HIS A 20 3.90 -13.09 7.53
C HIS A 20 3.60 -13.78 6.20
N LEU A 21 4.66 -14.26 5.58
CA LEU A 21 4.56 -15.16 4.45
C LEU A 21 3.70 -16.34 4.91
N THR A 22 2.56 -16.55 4.26
CA THR A 22 2.02 -17.90 4.09
C THR A 22 3.00 -18.66 3.20
N SER A 23 4.12 -19.05 3.81
CA SER A 23 4.88 -20.20 3.39
C SER A 23 5.05 -21.00 4.66
N ASN A 24 4.29 -22.08 4.79
CA ASN A 24 4.55 -23.12 5.78
C ASN A 24 5.96 -23.68 5.49
N TYR A 25 7.00 -23.01 6.00
CA TYR A 25 8.33 -23.56 6.10
C TYR A 25 8.60 -23.75 7.58
N VAL A 26 8.39 -24.98 8.04
CA VAL A 26 8.92 -25.48 9.29
C VAL A 26 10.44 -25.42 9.18
N GLY A 27 11.05 -24.48 9.89
CA GLY A 27 12.50 -24.35 9.97
C GLY A 27 12.91 -23.04 10.62
N GLU A 28 13.77 -23.12 11.64
CA GLU A 28 14.43 -21.98 12.28
C GLU A 28 15.40 -21.30 11.29
N ARG A 29 14.87 -20.46 10.39
CA ARG A 29 15.71 -19.51 9.66
C ARG A 29 15.08 -18.13 9.64
N ARG A 30 15.89 -17.15 10.08
CA ARG A 30 15.66 -15.72 9.83
C ARG A 30 15.46 -15.55 8.32
N THR A 31 14.32 -14.98 7.95
CA THR A 31 13.89 -14.72 6.57
C THR A 31 15.02 -14.17 5.69
N SER A 32 15.39 -14.94 4.66
CA SER A 32 16.44 -14.66 3.68
C SER A 32 15.88 -13.95 2.43
N PHE A 33 15.33 -12.75 2.57
CA PHE A 33 15.03 -11.96 1.38
C PHE A 33 16.31 -11.30 0.86
N LEU A 34 16.86 -11.88 -0.20
CA LEU A 34 17.97 -11.36 -0.99
C LEU A 34 17.41 -10.32 -1.97
N GLY A 35 17.64 -9.04 -1.71
CA GLY A 35 17.07 -7.94 -2.50
C GLY A 35 18.09 -7.22 -3.38
N LYS A 36 17.65 -6.81 -4.58
CA LYS A 36 18.37 -5.94 -5.53
C LYS A 36 18.36 -4.45 -5.09
N GLY A 37 18.70 -4.19 -3.84
CA GLY A 37 18.76 -2.84 -3.31
C GLY A 37 19.88 -1.99 -3.90
N LEU A 38 19.75 -0.66 -3.82
CA LEU A 38 20.85 0.26 -4.18
C LEU A 38 21.86 0.42 -3.03
N ILE A 39 21.41 0.29 -1.78
CA ILE A 39 22.22 0.52 -0.58
C ILE A 39 22.96 -0.76 -0.21
N PHE A 40 24.29 -0.68 -0.09
CA PHE A 40 25.11 -1.79 0.38
C PHE A 40 24.85 -2.04 1.87
N ARG A 41 24.64 -3.31 2.24
CA ARG A 41 24.43 -3.72 3.63
C ARG A 41 25.63 -4.46 4.21
N ASP A 42 26.07 -5.54 3.56
CA ASP A 42 27.13 -6.40 4.08
C ASP A 42 27.72 -7.33 2.99
N TYR A 43 28.78 -8.06 3.32
CA TYR A 43 29.33 -9.16 2.55
C TYR A 43 28.94 -10.52 3.14
N SER A 44 28.93 -11.56 2.30
CA SER A 44 28.72 -12.94 2.76
C SER A 44 29.46 -13.91 1.87
N SER A 45 29.92 -15.03 2.41
CA SER A 45 30.48 -16.12 1.60
C SER A 45 29.43 -16.61 0.61
N TYR A 46 29.86 -16.80 -0.63
CA TYR A 46 29.04 -17.40 -1.69
C TYR A 46 28.74 -18.87 -1.36
N ALA A 47 27.49 -19.28 -1.52
CA ALA A 47 27.08 -20.67 -1.43
C ALA A 47 26.59 -21.20 -2.79
N PRO A 48 26.87 -22.48 -3.14
CA PRO A 48 26.30 -23.10 -4.33
C PRO A 48 24.77 -22.99 -4.35
N GLY A 49 24.22 -22.48 -5.46
CA GLY A 49 22.79 -22.18 -5.61
C GLY A 49 22.43 -20.69 -5.49
N GLU A 50 23.35 -19.84 -5.03
CA GLU A 50 23.19 -18.39 -5.08
C GLU A 50 23.53 -17.84 -6.49
N ASP A 51 22.96 -16.68 -6.83
CA ASP A 51 23.20 -16.01 -8.10
C ASP A 51 24.66 -15.53 -8.19
N TYR A 52 25.44 -16.18 -9.06
CA TYR A 52 26.86 -15.88 -9.30
C TYR A 52 27.09 -14.44 -9.78
N ARG A 53 26.06 -13.75 -10.31
CA ARG A 53 26.16 -12.34 -10.72
C ARG A 53 26.30 -11.38 -9.54
N MET A 54 25.99 -11.83 -8.33
CA MET A 54 26.14 -11.05 -7.10
C MET A 54 27.54 -11.13 -6.50
N ILE A 55 28.44 -11.94 -7.08
CA ILE A 55 29.83 -12.08 -6.63
C ILE A 55 30.59 -10.78 -6.86
N ASP A 56 31.26 -10.28 -5.82
CA ASP A 56 32.16 -9.15 -5.94
C ASP A 56 33.53 -9.62 -6.46
N TRP A 57 33.71 -9.54 -7.78
CA TRP A 57 34.95 -9.94 -8.43
C TRP A 57 36.18 -9.13 -7.98
N LYS A 58 36.01 -7.91 -7.45
CA LYS A 58 37.13 -7.12 -6.91
C LYS A 58 37.62 -7.67 -5.58
N VAL A 59 36.70 -8.13 -4.73
CA VAL A 59 37.04 -8.80 -3.47
C VAL A 59 37.69 -10.15 -3.76
N PHE A 60 37.15 -10.91 -4.71
CA PHE A 60 37.74 -12.17 -5.15
C PHE A 60 39.19 -11.97 -5.63
N ALA A 61 39.45 -11.00 -6.52
CA ALA A 61 40.79 -10.73 -7.05
C ALA A 61 41.84 -10.37 -5.97
N ARG A 62 41.42 -9.94 -4.77
CA ARG A 62 42.32 -9.56 -3.67
C ARG A 62 42.47 -10.63 -2.60
N THR A 63 41.47 -11.49 -2.44
CA THR A 63 41.35 -12.38 -1.27
C THR A 63 41.21 -13.85 -1.64
N ASP A 64 41.03 -14.16 -2.92
CA ASP A 64 40.74 -15.49 -3.47
C ASP A 64 39.52 -16.16 -2.81
N ARG A 65 38.61 -15.35 -2.26
CA ARG A 65 37.38 -15.78 -1.59
C ARG A 65 36.18 -15.32 -2.40
N LEU A 66 35.27 -16.25 -2.66
CA LEU A 66 33.99 -15.95 -3.29
C LEU A 66 33.05 -15.33 -2.26
N VAL A 67 32.79 -14.04 -2.45
CA VAL A 67 31.96 -13.23 -1.56
C VAL A 67 30.88 -12.56 -2.39
N ILE A 68 29.63 -12.63 -1.91
CA ILE A 68 28.49 -11.93 -2.49
C ILE A 68 28.26 -10.59 -1.78
N LYS A 69 27.93 -9.58 -2.57
CA LYS A 69 27.57 -8.25 -2.06
C LYS A 69 26.09 -8.23 -1.69
N LYS A 70 25.76 -8.11 -0.40
CA LYS A 70 24.38 -8.00 0.08
C LYS A 70 23.96 -6.54 0.07
N HIS A 71 22.85 -6.29 -0.61
CA HIS A 71 22.19 -4.99 -0.63
C HIS A 71 20.96 -5.01 0.29
N GLU A 72 20.63 -3.86 0.87
CA GLU A 72 19.41 -3.68 1.64
C GLU A 72 18.21 -3.68 0.69
N GLU A 73 17.28 -4.61 0.87
CA GLU A 73 16.09 -4.68 0.03
C GLU A 73 15.23 -3.44 0.27
N GLU A 74 15.13 -2.58 -0.75
CA GLU A 74 14.21 -1.45 -0.74
C GLU A 74 12.78 -2.00 -0.85
N ARG A 75 12.09 -2.14 0.30
CA ARG A 75 10.68 -2.55 0.34
C ARG A 75 9.80 -1.40 -0.16
N ASN A 76 9.67 -1.29 -1.48
CA ASN A 76 8.73 -0.36 -2.10
C ASN A 76 7.29 -0.91 -2.04
N LEU A 77 6.73 -1.04 -0.83
CA LEU A 77 5.30 -1.31 -0.67
C LEU A 77 4.52 -0.08 -1.17
N THR A 78 3.46 -0.33 -1.94
CA THR A 78 2.50 0.73 -2.31
C THR A 78 1.20 0.51 -1.54
N VAL A 79 0.78 1.52 -0.78
CA VAL A 79 -0.50 1.53 -0.07
C VAL A 79 -1.57 2.10 -0.98
N HIS A 80 -2.53 1.28 -1.37
CA HIS A 80 -3.68 1.66 -2.17
C HIS A 80 -4.88 1.86 -1.26
N VAL A 81 -5.38 3.08 -1.16
CA VAL A 81 -6.60 3.40 -0.44
C VAL A 81 -7.73 3.58 -1.46
N ILE A 82 -8.80 2.82 -1.29
CA ILE A 82 -9.98 2.84 -2.15
C ILE A 82 -11.18 3.16 -1.27
N ALA A 83 -11.78 4.34 -1.42
CA ALA A 83 -12.92 4.77 -0.61
C ALA A 83 -14.21 4.85 -1.43
N ASP A 84 -15.28 4.35 -0.85
CA ASP A 84 -16.64 4.44 -1.38
C ASP A 84 -17.21 5.85 -1.16
N PHE A 85 -17.73 6.44 -2.23
CA PHE A 85 -18.40 7.73 -2.28
C PHE A 85 -19.78 7.61 -2.95
N SER A 86 -20.43 6.46 -2.83
CA SER A 86 -21.80 6.25 -3.26
C SER A 86 -22.83 6.94 -2.35
N ALA A 87 -24.08 6.97 -2.79
CA ALA A 87 -25.15 7.64 -2.03
C ALA A 87 -25.36 7.06 -0.60
N SER A 88 -25.10 5.78 -0.36
CA SER A 88 -25.23 5.16 0.99
C SER A 88 -24.25 5.77 1.99
N MET A 89 -23.09 6.23 1.51
CA MET A 89 -22.05 6.87 2.32
C MET A 89 -22.41 8.28 2.76
N ASN A 90 -23.49 8.87 2.25
CA ASN A 90 -23.98 10.18 2.67
C ASN A 90 -24.78 10.13 4.00
N PHE A 91 -24.89 8.95 4.63
CA PHE A 91 -25.57 8.75 5.90
C PHE A 91 -24.70 9.12 7.10
N GLY A 92 -25.31 9.72 8.14
CA GLY A 92 -24.68 10.00 9.43
C GLY A 92 -24.67 11.49 9.81
N GLU A 93 -24.90 11.76 11.10
CA GLU A 93 -24.77 13.07 11.74
C GLU A 93 -24.05 12.88 13.10
N PRO A 94 -23.17 13.81 13.54
CA PRO A 94 -22.76 15.05 12.87
C PRO A 94 -21.72 14.83 11.74
N ILE A 95 -21.15 13.63 11.64
CA ILE A 95 -20.16 13.26 10.62
C ILE A 95 -20.77 12.17 9.72
N LYS A 96 -20.70 12.37 8.40
CA LYS A 96 -21.16 11.38 7.43
C LYS A 96 -20.17 10.24 7.27
N LYS A 97 -20.65 9.06 6.89
CA LYS A 97 -19.78 7.91 6.58
C LYS A 97 -18.72 8.26 5.52
N SER A 98 -19.06 9.06 4.50
CA SER A 98 -18.12 9.51 3.47
C SER A 98 -16.98 10.37 4.04
N ASP A 99 -17.30 11.27 4.97
CA ASP A 99 -16.31 12.13 5.61
C ASP A 99 -15.40 11.30 6.51
N TYR A 100 -15.97 10.32 7.24
CA TYR A 100 -15.20 9.38 8.04
C TYR A 100 -14.31 8.48 7.17
N ALA A 101 -14.81 8.01 6.03
CA ALA A 101 -14.04 7.22 5.08
C ALA A 101 -12.87 8.02 4.48
N ALA A 102 -13.11 9.30 4.17
CA ALA A 102 -12.07 10.23 3.74
C ALA A 102 -11.00 10.42 4.83
N MET A 103 -11.40 10.64 6.09
CA MET A 103 -10.49 10.76 7.23
C MET A 103 -9.62 9.51 7.41
N LEU A 104 -10.22 8.32 7.35
CA LEU A 104 -9.50 7.05 7.40
C LEU A 104 -8.49 6.93 6.25
N GLY A 105 -8.92 7.26 5.03
CA GLY A 105 -8.05 7.22 3.86
C GLY A 105 -6.85 8.17 3.96
N ILE A 106 -7.08 9.40 4.43
CA ILE A 106 -6.02 10.38 4.70
C ILE A 106 -5.09 9.88 5.82
N GLY A 107 -5.64 9.24 6.85
CA GLY A 107 -4.86 8.64 7.94
C GLY A 107 -3.90 7.57 7.45
N PHE A 108 -4.36 6.63 6.61
CA PHE A 108 -3.49 5.61 6.02
C PHE A 108 -2.46 6.20 5.05
N ALA A 109 -2.86 7.18 4.23
CA ALA A 109 -1.93 7.90 3.36
C ALA A 109 -0.83 8.62 4.15
N TYR A 110 -1.19 9.25 5.27
CA TYR A 110 -0.25 9.90 6.17
C TYR A 110 0.74 8.91 6.79
N LEU A 111 0.25 7.76 7.28
CA LEU A 111 1.10 6.71 7.84
C LEU A 111 2.05 6.11 6.80
N ALA A 112 1.57 5.87 5.57
CA ALA A 112 2.40 5.41 4.46
C ALA A 112 3.49 6.45 4.12
N MET A 113 3.12 7.73 3.99
CA MET A 113 4.06 8.82 3.73
C MET A 113 5.12 8.93 4.82
N LYS A 114 4.74 8.76 6.10
CA LYS A 114 5.67 8.81 7.24
C LYS A 114 6.72 7.69 7.17
N ASN A 115 6.33 6.52 6.70
CA ASN A 115 7.24 5.38 6.47
C ASN A 115 7.99 5.46 5.14
N ASN A 116 7.90 6.59 4.42
CA ASN A 116 8.47 6.77 3.07
C ASN A 116 7.97 5.74 2.04
N GLU A 117 6.78 5.19 2.28
CA GLU A 117 6.08 4.30 1.36
C GLU A 117 5.28 5.10 0.34
N ARG A 118 5.05 4.51 -0.84
CA ARG A 118 4.18 5.11 -1.85
C ARG A 118 2.73 4.91 -1.44
N PHE A 119 1.90 5.92 -1.62
CA PHE A 119 0.46 5.77 -1.46
C PHE A 119 -0.29 6.25 -2.69
N VAL A 120 -1.42 5.61 -2.96
CA VAL A 120 -2.36 5.94 -4.05
C VAL A 120 -3.76 5.97 -3.46
N MET A 121 -4.50 7.04 -3.73
CA MET A 121 -5.91 7.15 -3.34
C MET A 121 -6.80 6.96 -4.57
N SER A 122 -7.94 6.34 -4.38
CA SER A 122 -8.99 6.27 -5.40
C SER A 122 -10.35 6.28 -4.74
N THR A 123 -11.33 6.85 -5.43
CA THR A 123 -12.72 6.84 -4.98
C THR A 123 -13.56 6.07 -5.97
N PHE A 124 -14.66 5.48 -5.51
CA PHE A 124 -15.61 4.84 -6.40
C PHE A 124 -17.04 5.08 -5.95
N ALA A 125 -17.93 5.10 -6.93
CA ALA A 125 -19.38 5.01 -6.78
C ALA A 125 -19.89 4.25 -8.01
N GLU A 126 -20.41 4.95 -9.02
CA GLU A 126 -20.78 4.36 -10.31
C GLU A 126 -19.55 4.07 -11.18
N ARG A 127 -18.49 4.87 -10.99
CA ARG A 127 -17.24 4.77 -11.73
C ARG A 127 -16.07 4.90 -10.76
N LEU A 128 -14.99 4.19 -11.09
CA LEU A 128 -13.71 4.36 -10.44
C LEU A 128 -13.07 5.68 -10.86
N GLU A 129 -12.69 6.49 -9.88
CA GLU A 129 -11.90 7.70 -10.06
C GLU A 129 -10.54 7.57 -9.40
N LEU A 130 -9.50 7.72 -10.21
CA LEU A 130 -8.11 7.66 -9.76
C LEU A 130 -7.65 9.05 -9.37
N PHE A 131 -7.31 9.25 -8.10
CA PHE A 131 -6.53 10.41 -7.70
C PHE A 131 -5.08 10.17 -8.13
N ARG A 132 -4.63 10.84 -9.20
CA ARG A 132 -3.27 10.70 -9.72
C ARG A 132 -2.29 11.44 -8.80
N PRO A 133 -1.39 10.75 -8.11
CA PRO A 133 -0.52 11.40 -7.14
C PRO A 133 0.63 12.19 -7.78
N LYS A 134 0.96 13.34 -7.18
CA LYS A 134 2.28 14.00 -7.31
C LYS A 134 3.18 13.53 -6.16
N LYS A 135 4.51 13.53 -6.30
CA LYS A 135 5.42 13.06 -5.22
C LYS A 135 5.47 14.01 -4.01
N GLY A 136 5.58 13.47 -2.80
CA GLY A 136 5.97 14.17 -1.56
C GLY A 136 4.82 14.73 -0.71
N ARG A 137 5.13 15.52 0.32
CA ARG A 137 4.14 16.04 1.30
C ARG A 137 2.98 16.84 0.68
N LYS A 138 3.22 17.48 -0.46
CA LYS A 138 2.19 18.20 -1.24
C LYS A 138 1.07 17.27 -1.73
N GLN A 139 1.34 15.97 -1.84
CA GLN A 139 0.38 14.95 -2.22
C GLN A 139 -0.74 14.81 -1.19
N LEU A 140 -0.40 14.84 0.10
CA LEU A 140 -1.36 14.65 1.17
C LEU A 140 -2.33 15.83 1.25
N ALA A 141 -1.81 17.06 1.15
CA ALA A 141 -2.65 18.26 1.09
C ALA A 141 -3.61 18.23 -0.11
N ALA A 142 -3.11 17.93 -1.31
CA ALA A 142 -3.94 17.81 -2.51
C ALA A 142 -5.00 16.70 -2.40
N MET A 143 -4.71 15.62 -1.67
CA MET A 143 -5.68 14.56 -1.39
C MET A 143 -6.78 15.03 -0.44
N VAL A 144 -6.43 15.81 0.60
CA VAL A 144 -7.41 16.41 1.51
C VAL A 144 -8.34 17.36 0.74
N ASP A 145 -7.78 18.22 -0.12
CA ASP A 145 -8.57 19.15 -0.94
C ASP A 145 -9.52 18.38 -1.88
N TYR A 146 -9.00 17.37 -2.58
CA TYR A 146 -9.79 16.50 -3.45
C TYR A 146 -10.97 15.83 -2.70
N LEU A 147 -10.72 15.31 -1.49
CA LEU A 147 -11.75 14.64 -0.71
C LEU A 147 -12.77 15.61 -0.10
N ASN A 148 -12.37 16.85 0.22
CA ASN A 148 -13.26 17.90 0.70
C ASN A 148 -14.26 18.36 -0.38
N GLU A 149 -13.85 18.34 -1.65
CA GLU A 149 -14.72 18.70 -2.78
C GLU A 149 -15.65 17.57 -3.21
N LYS A 150 -15.30 16.32 -2.86
CA LYS A 150 -16.08 15.15 -3.24
C LYS A 150 -17.37 15.03 -2.44
N LYS A 151 -18.46 14.77 -3.16
CA LYS A 151 -19.78 14.52 -2.58
C LYS A 151 -20.19 13.09 -2.87
N ALA A 152 -20.62 12.39 -1.82
CA ALA A 152 -21.12 11.04 -1.91
C ALA A 152 -22.43 11.01 -2.70
N LYS A 153 -22.43 10.42 -3.90
CA LYS A 153 -23.52 10.44 -4.88
C LYS A 153 -23.45 9.24 -5.84
N GLY A 154 -24.57 8.93 -6.47
CA GLY A 154 -24.68 7.87 -7.47
C GLY A 154 -24.87 6.49 -6.86
N MET A 155 -25.15 5.52 -7.73
CA MET A 155 -25.23 4.10 -7.36
C MET A 155 -23.84 3.49 -7.24
N THR A 156 -23.70 2.43 -6.45
CA THR A 156 -22.42 1.70 -6.40
C THR A 156 -22.38 0.60 -7.44
N ASN A 157 -21.26 0.48 -8.14
CA ASN A 157 -20.90 -0.72 -8.87
C ASN A 157 -19.57 -1.26 -8.32
N PHE A 158 -19.64 -2.10 -7.28
CA PHE A 158 -18.49 -2.55 -6.52
C PHE A 158 -17.63 -3.52 -7.33
N GLU A 159 -18.22 -4.56 -7.91
CA GLU A 159 -17.50 -5.54 -8.73
C GLU A 159 -16.77 -4.90 -9.91
N GLU A 160 -17.45 -4.01 -10.66
CA GLU A 160 -16.83 -3.38 -11.82
C GLU A 160 -15.71 -2.41 -11.42
N SER A 161 -15.94 -1.58 -10.40
CA SER A 161 -14.96 -0.58 -9.95
C SER A 161 -13.69 -1.23 -9.44
N LEU A 162 -13.81 -2.27 -8.60
CA LEU A 162 -12.67 -2.99 -8.07
C LEU A 162 -12.02 -3.89 -9.11
N GLY A 163 -12.81 -4.50 -10.01
CA GLY A 163 -12.30 -5.26 -11.14
C GLY A 163 -11.42 -4.41 -12.07
N ARG A 164 -11.81 -3.16 -12.32
CA ARG A 164 -10.98 -2.17 -13.03
C ARG A 164 -9.74 -1.79 -12.21
N TYR A 165 -9.90 -1.58 -10.90
CA TYR A 165 -8.78 -1.24 -10.02
C TYR A 165 -7.70 -2.32 -9.97
N LYS A 166 -8.09 -3.59 -9.92
CA LYS A 166 -7.17 -4.74 -9.93
C LYS A 166 -6.23 -4.70 -11.13
N LYS A 167 -6.72 -4.30 -12.32
CA LYS A 167 -5.89 -4.20 -13.54
C LYS A 167 -4.82 -3.10 -13.45
N ILE A 168 -4.98 -2.15 -12.53
CA ILE A 168 -4.06 -1.04 -12.29
C ILE A 168 -2.98 -1.43 -11.29
N ILE A 169 -3.29 -2.31 -10.34
CA ILE A 169 -2.33 -2.79 -9.36
C ILE A 169 -1.36 -3.79 -10.02
N GLY A 170 -0.12 -3.36 -10.21
CA GLY A 170 0.96 -4.21 -10.74
C GLY A 170 2.08 -4.53 -9.74
N SER A 171 2.03 -3.97 -8.53
CA SER A 171 3.09 -4.08 -7.53
C SER A 171 2.63 -4.75 -6.23
N ARG A 172 3.60 -5.22 -5.44
CA ARG A 172 3.37 -5.66 -4.06
C ARG A 172 2.77 -4.50 -3.28
N SER A 173 1.53 -4.67 -2.84
CA SER A 173 0.71 -3.59 -2.32
C SER A 173 -0.10 -4.00 -1.11
N LEU A 174 -0.41 -3.02 -0.26
CA LEU A 174 -1.47 -3.12 0.74
C LEU A 174 -2.69 -2.40 0.18
N VAL A 175 -3.79 -3.12 0.01
CA VAL A 175 -5.05 -2.53 -0.48
C VAL A 175 -6.00 -2.36 0.70
N ILE A 176 -6.47 -1.13 0.90
CA ILE A 176 -7.37 -0.73 1.97
C ILE A 176 -8.66 -0.26 1.30
N ILE A 177 -9.73 -1.02 1.50
CA ILE A 177 -11.06 -0.72 0.96
C ILE A 177 -11.91 -0.19 2.10
N ILE A 178 -12.50 0.99 1.92
CA ILE A 178 -13.33 1.67 2.91
C ILE A 178 -14.72 1.87 2.31
N SER A 179 -15.70 1.16 2.85
CA SER A 179 -17.10 1.22 2.44
C SER A 179 -17.98 0.79 3.62
N ASP A 180 -19.28 1.11 3.56
CA ASP A 180 -20.28 0.49 4.42
C ASP A 180 -20.73 -0.90 3.94
N PHE A 181 -20.21 -1.37 2.80
CA PHE A 181 -20.42 -2.71 2.25
C PHE A 181 -21.89 -3.11 2.12
N LEU A 182 -22.77 -2.14 1.85
CA LEU A 182 -24.18 -2.38 1.59
C LEU A 182 -24.42 -2.95 0.18
N TYR A 183 -23.83 -4.12 -0.07
CA TYR A 183 -23.89 -4.86 -1.34
C TYR A 183 -24.31 -6.31 -1.09
N ASP A 184 -24.52 -7.07 -2.17
CA ASP A 184 -24.72 -8.52 -2.05
C ASP A 184 -23.45 -9.19 -1.54
N VAL A 185 -23.60 -10.08 -0.54
CA VAL A 185 -22.48 -10.80 0.08
C VAL A 185 -21.73 -11.66 -0.94
N ASN A 186 -22.43 -12.22 -1.94
CA ASN A 186 -21.82 -13.01 -3.00
C ASN A 186 -20.98 -12.13 -3.93
N GLU A 187 -21.42 -10.91 -4.24
CA GLU A 187 -20.66 -9.93 -5.02
C GLU A 187 -19.35 -9.55 -4.31
N ILE A 188 -19.44 -9.29 -3.00
CA ILE A 188 -18.27 -8.97 -2.16
C ILE A 188 -17.29 -10.14 -2.18
N LYS A 189 -17.75 -11.37 -1.93
CA LYS A 189 -16.90 -12.57 -1.94
C LYS A 189 -16.27 -12.82 -3.31
N ALA A 190 -17.04 -12.70 -4.38
CA ALA A 190 -16.57 -12.91 -5.75
C ALA A 190 -15.50 -11.88 -6.14
N THR A 191 -15.62 -10.64 -5.67
CA THR A 191 -14.67 -9.57 -5.98
C THR A 191 -13.41 -9.67 -5.14
N LEU A 192 -13.54 -9.88 -3.82
CA LEU A 192 -12.39 -9.96 -2.92
C LEU A 192 -11.57 -11.23 -3.11
N SER A 193 -12.18 -12.36 -3.48
CA SER A 193 -11.45 -13.60 -3.83
C SER A 193 -10.53 -13.44 -5.04
N ARG A 194 -10.71 -12.38 -5.84
CA ARG A 194 -9.85 -12.06 -6.98
C ARG A 194 -8.64 -11.21 -6.59
N PHE A 195 -8.52 -10.68 -5.37
CA PHE A 195 -7.37 -9.90 -4.88
C PHE A 195 -6.39 -10.76 -4.09
#